data_AF-A0A368G558-F1
#
_entry.id   AF-A0A368G558-F1
#
_cell.length_a   1.000
_cell.length_b   1.000
_cell.length_c   1.000
_cell.angle_alpha   90.00
_cell.angle_beta   90.00
_cell.angle_gamma   90.00
#
_symmetry.space_group_name_H-M   'P 1'
#
loop_
_entity.id
_entity.type
_entity.pdbx_description
1 polymer ?
#
loop_
_entity_poly.entity_id
_entity_poly.type
_entity_poly.pdbx_seq_one_letter_code
_entity_poly.pdbx_strand_id
1 'polypeptide(L)'
;MSWFRPPPAGTHLRPWVPDLIFIPISRAFERLGVYFYNRYFCSQLRPQFAFRVLNKTEIGLFDKRWNKNIHGPYCHHRYYGKLDTKLFDVKLADLPAWIARREKTPSAFYNEFMRNIWRVHNKWYSGPVYNNTVKTIFRFIFAYSFLNWLVKSHRYLDVQKTMYHW
;
A
#
# COMPACT_ATOMS: atom_id res chain seq x y z
N MET A 1 24.77 22.22 19.56
CA MET A 1 23.81 22.27 18.44
C MET A 1 24.53 22.44 17.09
N SER A 2 25.28 21.42 16.63
CA SER A 2 26.02 21.48 15.35
C SER A 2 25.22 20.96 14.15
N TRP A 3 24.13 20.23 14.39
CA TRP A 3 23.32 19.55 13.37
C TRP A 3 22.49 20.48 12.47
N PHE A 4 22.16 21.69 12.94
CA PHE A 4 21.31 22.65 12.20
C PHE A 4 22.08 23.77 11.51
N ARG A 5 23.41 23.69 11.40
CA ARG A 5 24.15 24.69 10.63
C ARG A 5 23.84 24.49 9.15
N PRO A 6 23.38 25.53 8.42
CA PRO A 6 23.24 25.42 6.99
C PRO A 6 24.61 25.07 6.39
N PRO A 7 24.65 24.22 5.35
CA PRO A 7 25.91 23.82 4.76
C PRO A 7 26.61 25.04 4.13
N PRO A 8 27.96 25.06 4.09
CA PRO A 8 28.72 26.16 3.52
C PRO A 8 28.26 26.53 2.10
N ALA A 9 28.34 27.82 1.77
CA ALA A 9 28.01 28.32 0.44
C ALA A 9 28.84 27.58 -0.62
N GLY A 10 28.18 27.05 -1.67
CA GLY A 10 28.82 26.27 -2.75
C GLY A 10 28.79 24.75 -2.56
N THR A 11 28.20 24.24 -1.49
CA THR A 11 27.99 22.78 -1.33
C THR A 11 26.96 22.24 -2.32
N HIS A 12 27.41 21.36 -3.22
CA HIS A 12 26.53 20.72 -4.21
C HIS A 12 25.71 19.60 -3.55
N LEU A 13 24.52 19.94 -3.04
CA LEU A 13 23.57 18.96 -2.50
C LEU A 13 22.94 18.15 -3.64
N ARG A 14 23.57 17.03 -4.03
CA ARG A 14 22.89 16.02 -4.86
C ARG A 14 21.99 15.20 -3.94
N PRO A 15 20.70 15.01 -4.25
CA PRO A 15 19.90 14.09 -3.46
C PRO A 15 20.55 12.70 -3.53
N TRP A 16 20.48 11.95 -2.44
CA TRP A 16 20.96 10.56 -2.38
C TRP A 16 20.24 9.66 -3.42
N VAL A 17 19.05 10.09 -3.87
CA VAL A 17 18.28 9.47 -4.95
C VAL A 17 18.54 10.22 -6.26
N PRO A 18 18.73 9.53 -7.39
CA PRO A 18 18.88 10.18 -8.70
C PRO A 18 17.72 11.14 -9.01
N ASP A 19 18.06 12.33 -9.52
CA ASP A 19 17.13 13.41 -9.87
C ASP A 19 16.00 12.95 -10.81
N LEU A 20 16.28 11.95 -11.66
CA LEU A 20 15.33 11.33 -12.58
C LEU A 20 14.11 10.70 -11.91
N ILE A 21 14.22 10.31 -10.63
CA ILE A 21 13.13 9.67 -9.87
C ILE A 21 12.50 10.68 -8.91
N PHE A 22 13.32 11.49 -8.24
CA PHE A 22 12.82 12.40 -7.20
C PHE A 22 12.00 13.56 -7.78
N ILE A 23 12.43 14.16 -8.89
CA ILE A 23 11.73 15.29 -9.52
C ILE A 23 10.32 14.94 -10.04
N PRO A 24 10.08 13.83 -10.76
CA PRO A 24 8.73 13.49 -11.18
C PRO A 24 7.82 13.12 -10.01
N ILE A 25 8.36 12.48 -8.97
CA ILE A 25 7.59 12.13 -7.77
C ILE A 25 7.24 13.40 -6.97
N SER A 26 8.20 14.30 -6.71
CA SER A 26 7.94 15.55 -6.00
C SER A 26 6.92 16.41 -6.77
N ARG A 27 7.06 16.52 -8.09
CA ARG A 27 6.08 17.21 -8.94
C ARG A 27 4.71 16.53 -8.95
N ALA A 28 4.63 15.21 -8.87
CA ALA A 28 3.36 14.50 -8.77
C ALA A 28 2.69 14.73 -7.40
N PHE A 29 3.47 14.71 -6.30
CA PHE A 29 2.99 15.04 -4.96
C PHE A 29 2.58 16.50 -4.83
N GLU A 30 3.35 17.44 -5.40
CA GLU A 30 2.99 18.85 -5.48
C GLU A 30 1.72 19.05 -6.32
N ARG A 31 1.57 18.37 -7.46
CA ARG A 31 0.35 18.45 -8.28
C ARG A 31 -0.87 17.86 -7.58
N LEU A 32 -0.73 16.74 -6.87
CA LEU A 32 -1.80 16.19 -6.04
C LEU A 32 -2.12 17.14 -4.88
N GLY A 33 -1.10 17.60 -4.17
CA GLY A 33 -1.22 18.54 -3.04
C GLY A 33 -1.89 19.85 -3.43
N VAL A 34 -1.48 20.47 -4.54
CA VAL A 34 -2.07 21.68 -5.11
C VAL A 34 -3.48 21.42 -5.66
N TYR A 35 -3.76 20.25 -6.23
CA TYR A 35 -5.12 19.86 -6.64
C TYR A 35 -6.06 19.72 -5.43
N PHE A 36 -5.57 19.28 -4.28
CA PHE A 36 -6.34 19.32 -3.03
C PHE A 36 -6.42 20.76 -2.48
N TYR A 37 -5.32 21.49 -2.37
CA TYR A 37 -5.27 22.84 -1.75
C TYR A 37 -6.06 23.91 -2.51
N ASN A 38 -5.90 24.00 -3.84
CA ASN A 38 -6.68 24.94 -4.66
C ASN A 38 -8.17 24.60 -4.67
N ARG A 39 -8.53 23.36 -4.33
CA ARG A 39 -9.93 22.93 -4.21
C ARG A 39 -10.54 23.17 -2.83
N TYR A 40 -9.72 23.39 -1.80
CA TYR A 40 -10.17 23.75 -0.45
C TYR A 40 -10.10 25.25 -0.16
N PHE A 41 -9.18 26.01 -0.77
CA PHE A 41 -9.04 27.45 -0.49
C PHE A 41 -9.85 28.36 -1.45
N CYS A 42 -10.19 27.89 -2.65
CA CYS A 42 -11.03 28.63 -3.60
C CYS A 42 -12.52 28.23 -3.55
N SER A 43 -13.03 27.89 -2.35
CA SER A 43 -14.44 27.49 -2.17
C SER A 43 -15.17 28.25 -1.08
N GLN A 44 -14.85 29.54 -0.89
CA GLN A 44 -15.76 30.43 -0.16
C GLN A 44 -17.04 30.74 -0.97
N LEU A 45 -17.10 30.32 -2.24
CA LEU A 45 -18.31 30.29 -3.06
C LEU A 45 -18.44 28.92 -3.77
N ARG A 46 -19.22 28.01 -3.16
CA ARG A 46 -19.77 26.76 -3.71
C ARG A 46 -18.84 25.52 -3.79
N PRO A 47 -18.66 24.75 -2.70
CA PRO A 47 -17.97 23.46 -2.71
C PRO A 47 -18.95 22.31 -2.96
N GLN A 48 -19.41 22.08 -4.19
CA GLN A 48 -20.33 20.93 -4.44
C GLN A 48 -19.71 19.76 -5.21
N PHE A 49 -18.54 19.89 -5.86
CA PHE A 49 -18.14 18.89 -6.87
C PHE A 49 -16.92 18.02 -6.53
N ALA A 50 -16.00 18.44 -5.64
CA ALA A 50 -14.84 17.60 -5.25
C ALA A 50 -15.17 16.67 -4.12
N PHE A 51 -15.73 17.28 -3.08
CA PHE A 51 -16.07 16.61 -1.85
C PHE A 51 -17.21 15.62 -2.07
N ARG A 52 -18.03 15.83 -3.11
CA ARG A 52 -19.14 14.94 -3.50
C ARG A 52 -18.70 13.62 -4.14
N VAL A 53 -17.49 13.54 -4.69
CA VAL A 53 -16.99 12.26 -5.25
C VAL A 53 -16.49 11.35 -4.13
N LEU A 54 -15.77 11.90 -3.14
CA LEU A 54 -15.33 11.15 -1.95
C LEU A 54 -16.48 10.85 -0.97
N ASN A 55 -17.47 11.75 -0.83
CA ASN A 55 -18.68 11.49 -0.01
C ASN A 55 -19.62 10.42 -0.60
N LYS A 56 -19.42 9.98 -1.84
CA LYS A 56 -20.22 8.92 -2.48
C LYS A 56 -19.51 7.56 -2.47
N THR A 57 -18.22 7.52 -2.18
CA THR A 57 -17.49 6.26 -2.09
C THR A 57 -17.53 5.77 -0.65
N GLU A 58 -18.12 4.61 -0.42
CA GLU A 58 -18.25 3.96 0.90
C GLU A 58 -16.91 3.39 1.42
N ILE A 59 -15.80 4.02 1.02
CA ILE A 59 -14.43 3.59 1.30
C ILE A 59 -14.10 3.99 2.74
N GLY A 60 -13.74 3.00 3.57
CA GLY A 60 -13.36 3.22 4.97
C GLY A 60 -14.50 3.14 5.99
N LEU A 61 -15.75 2.95 5.55
CA LEU A 61 -16.84 2.61 6.46
C LEU A 61 -16.73 1.15 6.92
N PHE A 62 -17.41 0.82 8.02
CA PHE A 62 -17.59 -0.58 8.42
C PHE A 62 -18.29 -1.36 7.31
N ASP A 63 -17.95 -2.65 7.20
CA ASP A 63 -18.64 -3.56 6.28
C ASP A 63 -20.14 -3.51 6.58
N LYS A 64 -20.97 -3.23 5.56
CA LYS A 64 -22.44 -3.12 5.71
C LYS A 64 -23.07 -4.38 6.28
N ARG A 65 -22.39 -5.53 6.09
CA ARG A 65 -22.85 -6.84 6.55
C ARG A 65 -22.59 -7.04 8.05
N TRP A 66 -21.84 -6.16 8.70
CA TRP A 66 -21.55 -6.27 10.12
C TRP A 66 -22.69 -5.70 10.97
N ASN A 67 -23.24 -6.56 11.82
CA ASN A 67 -24.13 -6.18 12.91
C ASN A 67 -23.43 -6.34 14.27
N LYS A 68 -23.35 -5.26 15.05
CA LYS A 68 -22.74 -5.22 16.39
C LYS A 68 -23.31 -6.27 17.35
N ASN A 69 -24.62 -6.53 17.29
CA ASN A 69 -25.30 -7.44 18.20
C ASN A 69 -25.00 -8.91 17.90
N ILE A 70 -24.72 -9.25 16.63
CA ILE A 70 -24.46 -10.63 16.19
C ILE A 70 -22.96 -10.93 16.21
N HIS A 71 -22.12 -9.98 15.81
CA HIS A 71 -20.70 -10.21 15.59
C HIS A 71 -19.78 -9.68 16.70
N GLY A 72 -20.31 -8.93 17.67
CA GLY A 72 -19.50 -8.30 18.71
C GLY A 72 -18.57 -7.21 18.15
N PRO A 73 -17.41 -6.97 18.79
CA PRO A 73 -16.43 -5.98 18.33
C PRO A 73 -16.02 -6.19 16.87
N TYR A 74 -15.89 -5.08 16.13
CA TYR A 74 -15.52 -5.15 14.72
C TYR A 74 -14.11 -5.70 14.53
N CYS A 75 -13.97 -6.72 13.70
CA CYS A 75 -12.72 -7.39 13.40
C CYS A 75 -12.35 -7.16 11.94
N HIS A 76 -11.46 -6.20 11.66
CA HIS A 76 -11.11 -5.77 10.30
C HIS A 76 -10.65 -6.88 9.35
N HIS A 77 -10.03 -7.95 9.87
CA HIS A 77 -9.54 -9.08 9.07
C HIS A 77 -10.59 -10.16 8.73
N ARG A 78 -11.78 -10.10 9.33
CA ARG A 78 -12.85 -11.11 9.16
C ARG A 78 -13.75 -10.69 8.00
N TYR A 79 -14.20 -11.68 7.22
CA TYR A 79 -15.24 -11.46 6.23
C TYR A 79 -16.60 -11.74 6.85
N TYR A 80 -17.52 -10.78 6.77
CA TYR A 80 -18.87 -10.89 7.33
C TYR A 80 -19.91 -11.39 6.30
N GLY A 81 -19.52 -11.57 5.04
CA GLY A 81 -20.38 -12.11 3.99
C GLY A 81 -20.31 -13.63 3.83
N LYS A 82 -21.07 -14.15 2.86
CA LYS A 82 -21.00 -15.54 2.44
C LYS A 82 -19.68 -15.82 1.73
N LEU A 83 -18.86 -16.71 2.29
CA LEU A 83 -17.60 -17.14 1.68
C LEU A 83 -17.90 -17.91 0.37
N ASP A 84 -17.31 -17.48 -0.74
CA ASP A 84 -17.25 -18.27 -1.98
C ASP A 84 -16.03 -19.21 -1.94
N THR A 85 -16.00 -20.17 -2.85
CA THR A 85 -14.87 -21.04 -3.17
C THR A 85 -13.57 -20.23 -3.35
N LYS A 86 -12.48 -20.74 -2.77
CA LYS A 86 -11.15 -20.13 -2.91
C LYS A 86 -10.68 -20.30 -4.34
N LEU A 87 -9.91 -19.33 -4.84
CA LEU A 87 -9.40 -19.34 -6.22
C LEU A 87 -8.69 -20.66 -6.58
N PHE A 88 -7.92 -21.24 -5.64
CA PHE A 88 -7.17 -22.48 -5.86
C PHE A 88 -8.03 -23.77 -5.81
N ASP A 89 -9.26 -23.69 -5.31
CA ASP A 89 -10.17 -24.84 -5.23
C ASP A 89 -11.15 -24.88 -6.43
N VAL A 90 -11.12 -23.87 -7.30
CA VAL A 90 -12.04 -23.73 -8.44
C VAL A 90 -11.49 -24.46 -9.66
N LYS A 91 -12.35 -25.23 -10.33
CA LYS A 91 -12.02 -25.87 -11.61
C LYS A 91 -11.77 -24.79 -12.67
N LEU A 92 -10.75 -24.99 -13.52
CA LEU A 92 -10.41 -24.02 -14.57
C LEU A 92 -11.58 -23.72 -15.52
N ALA A 93 -12.46 -24.69 -15.76
CA ALA A 93 -13.67 -24.52 -16.56
C ALA A 93 -14.69 -23.56 -15.91
N ASP A 94 -14.77 -23.52 -14.58
CA ASP A 94 -15.71 -22.68 -13.81
C ASP A 94 -15.14 -21.30 -13.44
N LEU A 95 -13.86 -21.07 -13.77
CA LEU A 95 -13.12 -19.86 -13.46
C LEU A 95 -13.75 -18.57 -14.02
N PRO A 96 -14.24 -18.51 -15.29
CA PRO A 96 -14.92 -17.31 -15.78
C PRO A 96 -16.23 -17.04 -15.04
N ALA A 97 -17.01 -18.08 -14.72
CA ALA A 97 -18.23 -17.95 -13.93
C ALA A 97 -17.92 -17.50 -12.48
N TRP A 98 -16.82 -17.98 -11.90
CA TRP A 98 -16.35 -17.56 -10.58
C TRP A 98 -15.96 -16.08 -10.55
N ILE A 99 -15.26 -15.58 -11.57
CA ILE A 99 -14.92 -14.15 -11.68
C ILE A 99 -16.20 -13.32 -11.87
N ALA A 100 -17.17 -13.82 -12.64
CA ALA A 100 -18.42 -13.11 -12.91
C ALA A 100 -19.27 -12.86 -11.65
N ARG A 101 -19.28 -13.78 -10.69
CA ARG A 101 -20.04 -13.65 -9.42
C ARG A 101 -19.48 -12.61 -8.45
N ARG A 102 -18.24 -12.14 -8.63
CA ARG A 102 -17.58 -11.22 -7.70
C ARG A 102 -17.96 -9.77 -7.95
N GLU A 103 -18.13 -9.01 -6.86
CA GLU A 103 -18.31 -7.56 -6.91
C GLU A 103 -17.00 -6.89 -7.37
N LYS A 104 -17.05 -6.17 -8.49
CA LYS A 104 -15.89 -5.51 -9.13
C LYS A 104 -15.83 -4.02 -8.80
N THR A 105 -16.47 -3.60 -7.72
CA THR A 105 -16.50 -2.18 -7.33
C THR A 105 -15.15 -1.78 -6.71
N PRO A 106 -14.66 -0.55 -6.92
CA PRO A 106 -13.42 -0.08 -6.29
C PRO A 106 -13.45 -0.16 -4.76
N SER A 107 -14.62 0.02 -4.16
CA SER A 107 -14.83 -0.14 -2.71
C SER A 107 -14.64 -1.59 -2.26
N ALA A 108 -15.17 -2.57 -3.01
CA ALA A 108 -14.96 -3.99 -2.72
C ALA A 108 -13.47 -4.35 -2.77
N PHE A 109 -12.73 -3.87 -3.78
CA PHE A 109 -11.28 -4.07 -3.85
C PHE A 109 -10.54 -3.48 -2.65
N TYR A 110 -10.85 -2.25 -2.27
CA TYR A 110 -10.25 -1.61 -1.10
C TYR A 110 -10.52 -2.40 0.19
N ASN A 111 -11.76 -2.83 0.40
CA ASN A 111 -12.16 -3.59 1.58
C ASN A 111 -11.44 -4.94 1.66
N GLU A 112 -11.30 -5.67 0.56
CA GLU A 112 -10.52 -6.92 0.53
C GLU A 112 -9.02 -6.69 0.77
N PHE A 113 -8.45 -5.63 0.18
CA PHE A 113 -7.05 -5.27 0.37
C PHE A 113 -6.75 -4.94 1.84
N MET A 114 -7.54 -4.06 2.44
CA MET A 114 -7.41 -3.71 3.85
C MET A 114 -7.61 -4.93 4.75
N ARG A 115 -8.58 -5.79 4.45
CA ARG A 115 -8.80 -7.03 5.21
C ARG A 115 -7.58 -7.94 5.18
N ASN A 116 -6.92 -8.08 4.04
CA ASN A 116 -5.69 -8.88 3.92
C ASN A 116 -4.53 -8.27 4.71
N ILE A 117 -4.36 -6.94 4.67
CA ILE A 117 -3.36 -6.25 5.52
C ILE A 117 -3.63 -6.55 6.99
N TRP A 118 -4.87 -6.38 7.44
CA TRP A 118 -5.24 -6.65 8.84
C TRP A 118 -5.09 -8.12 9.22
N ARG A 119 -5.29 -9.04 8.28
CA ARG A 119 -5.05 -10.47 8.51
C ARG A 119 -3.58 -10.76 8.73
N VAL A 120 -2.70 -10.22 7.89
CA VAL A 120 -1.25 -10.35 8.01
C VAL A 120 -0.78 -9.66 9.30
N HIS A 121 -1.29 -8.46 9.58
CA HIS A 121 -0.97 -7.70 10.77
C HIS A 121 -1.36 -8.44 12.05
N ASN A 122 -2.60 -8.94 12.14
CA ASN A 122 -3.02 -9.72 13.29
C ASN A 122 -2.21 -11.02 13.40
N LYS A 123 -2.02 -11.76 12.30
CA LYS A 123 -1.27 -13.02 12.37
C LYS A 123 0.18 -12.84 12.82
N TRP A 124 0.87 -11.81 12.33
CA TRP A 124 2.33 -11.73 12.43
C TRP A 124 2.90 -10.61 13.30
N TYR A 125 2.10 -9.59 13.61
CA TYR A 125 2.57 -8.38 14.29
C TYR A 125 1.86 -8.14 15.63
N SER A 126 0.52 -8.21 15.67
CA SER A 126 -0.24 -7.80 16.87
C SER A 126 -0.95 -8.95 17.59
N GLY A 127 -1.19 -10.08 16.92
CA GLY A 127 -1.93 -11.20 17.49
C GLY A 127 -1.09 -12.12 18.38
N PRO A 128 -1.75 -13.00 19.15
CA PRO A 128 -1.09 -13.76 20.22
C PRO A 128 -0.15 -14.87 19.74
N VAL A 129 -0.25 -15.32 18.48
CA VAL A 129 0.40 -16.56 18.01
C VAL A 129 1.83 -16.33 17.51
N TYR A 130 2.06 -15.30 16.69
CA TYR A 130 3.37 -15.05 16.06
C TYR A 130 3.92 -13.65 16.30
N ASN A 131 3.34 -12.89 17.25
CA ASN A 131 3.89 -11.61 17.66
C ASN A 131 5.18 -11.83 18.44
N ASN A 132 6.31 -11.65 17.76
CA ASN A 132 7.62 -11.60 18.37
C ASN A 132 8.40 -10.44 17.74
N THR A 133 8.75 -9.45 18.57
CA THR A 133 9.43 -8.23 18.15
C THR A 133 10.73 -8.51 17.40
N VAL A 134 11.51 -9.51 17.84
CA VAL A 134 12.78 -9.90 17.21
C VAL A 134 12.51 -10.41 15.79
N LYS A 135 11.53 -11.31 15.62
CA LYS A 135 11.15 -11.82 14.29
C LYS A 135 10.64 -10.71 13.38
N THR A 136 9.91 -9.75 13.92
CA THR A 136 9.42 -8.59 13.18
C THR A 136 10.57 -7.71 12.66
N ILE A 137 11.56 -7.43 13.50
CA ILE A 137 12.75 -6.65 13.10
C ILE A 137 13.50 -7.37 11.98
N PHE A 138 13.78 -8.67 12.14
CA PHE A 138 14.48 -9.44 11.11
C PHE A 138 13.74 -9.44 9.77
N ARG A 139 12.40 -9.54 9.74
CA ARG A 139 11.63 -9.45 8.49
C ARG A 139 11.87 -8.12 7.77
N PHE A 140 11.91 -7.01 8.48
CA PHE A 140 12.20 -5.70 7.88
C PHE A 140 13.64 -5.59 7.39
N ILE A 141 14.62 -6.11 8.15
CA ILE A 141 16.03 -6.15 7.74
C ILE A 141 16.20 -6.96 6.45
N PHE A 142 15.61 -8.16 6.39
CA PHE A 142 15.66 -9.01 5.20
C PHE A 142 14.95 -8.35 4.02
N ALA A 143 13.78 -7.75 4.22
CA ALA A 143 13.07 -7.03 3.16
C ALA A 143 13.88 -5.85 2.61
N TYR A 144 14.54 -5.09 3.49
CA TYR A 144 15.41 -3.98 3.08
C TYR A 144 16.66 -4.47 2.35
N SER A 145 17.33 -5.51 2.86
CA SER A 145 18.48 -6.13 2.19
C SER A 145 18.11 -6.65 0.81
N PHE A 146 16.96 -7.33 0.70
CA PHE A 146 16.43 -7.84 -0.57
C PHE A 146 16.09 -6.72 -1.56
N LEU A 147 15.47 -5.62 -1.10
CA LEU A 147 15.18 -4.47 -1.95
C LEU A 147 16.47 -3.81 -2.48
N ASN A 148 17.48 -3.65 -1.62
CA ASN A 148 18.79 -3.14 -2.03
C ASN A 148 19.46 -4.05 -3.06
N TRP A 149 19.36 -5.37 -2.87
CA TRP A 149 19.86 -6.35 -3.83
C TRP A 149 19.12 -6.25 -5.16
N LEU A 150 17.78 -6.20 -5.17
CA LEU A 150 16.99 -6.03 -6.39
C LEU A 150 17.37 -4.76 -7.16
N VAL A 151 17.48 -3.61 -6.49
CA VAL A 151 17.87 -2.34 -7.14
C VAL A 151 19.29 -2.44 -7.72
N LYS A 152 20.21 -3.13 -7.03
CA LYS A 152 21.60 -3.30 -7.47
C LYS A 152 21.82 -4.48 -8.43
N SER A 153 20.83 -5.37 -8.58
CA SER A 153 20.93 -6.60 -9.38
C SER A 153 21.34 -6.35 -10.82
N HIS A 154 20.89 -5.23 -11.42
CA HIS A 154 21.24 -4.85 -12.79
C HIS A 154 22.75 -4.74 -13.03
N ARG A 155 23.54 -4.35 -12.01
CA ARG A 155 25.00 -4.21 -12.13
C ARG A 155 25.71 -5.55 -12.26
N TYR A 156 25.08 -6.63 -11.80
CA TYR A 156 25.64 -7.97 -11.83
C TYR A 156 25.22 -8.75 -13.07
N LEU A 157 24.42 -8.17 -13.97
CA LEU A 157 24.09 -8.79 -15.26
C LEU A 157 25.31 -8.85 -16.19
N ASP A 158 26.21 -7.88 -16.12
CA ASP A 158 27.44 -7.90 -16.92
C ASP A 158 28.46 -8.93 -16.42
N VAL A 159 28.44 -9.19 -15.11
CA VAL A 159 29.22 -10.24 -14.43
C VAL A 159 28.79 -11.64 -14.90
N GLN A 160 27.55 -11.84 -15.36
CA GLN A 160 27.14 -13.15 -15.91
C GLN A 160 27.85 -13.52 -17.22
N LYS A 161 28.38 -12.54 -17.96
CA LYS A 161 29.05 -12.75 -19.25
C LYS A 161 30.48 -13.26 -19.09
N THR A 162 31.06 -13.07 -17.91
CA THR A 162 32.41 -13.53 -17.58
C THR A 162 32.31 -14.89 -16.90
N MET A 163 32.83 -15.93 -17.56
CA MET A 163 32.98 -17.25 -16.94
C MET A 163 33.99 -17.15 -15.79
N TYR A 164 33.53 -17.33 -14.55
CA TYR A 164 34.38 -17.30 -13.34
C TYR A 164 34.86 -18.67 -12.89
N HIS A 165 34.48 -19.71 -13.60
CA HIS A 165 35.00 -21.05 -13.40
C HIS A 165 35.69 -21.46 -14.69
N TRP A 166 37.01 -21.65 -14.59
CA TRP A 166 37.74 -22.54 -15.48
C TRP A 166 37.25 -23.98 -15.30
#